data_AF-A0A832HV35-F1
#
_entry.id   AF-A0A832HV35-F1
#
_cell.length_a   1.000
_cell.length_b   1.000
_cell.length_c   1.000
_cell.angle_alpha   90.00
_cell.angle_beta   90.00
_cell.angle_gamma   90.00
#
_symmetry.space_group_name_H-M   'P 1'
#
loop_
_entity.id
_entity.type
_entity.pdbx_description
1 polymer ?
#
loop_
_entity_poly.entity_id
_entity_poly.type
_entity_poly.pdbx_seq_one_letter_code
_entity_poly.pdbx_strand_id
1 'polypeptide(L)'
;MQHKERRIKFKTPVRRPVRRRSGFTVSGETTGSECKIKKAKALEVNATSLSLTFEKKPIELTPSFKKDLGFVAFGGYLFPTTDVNLSAALDYIGDDHVKKSSYIKKHLPKGKWEKFGLHCIFDMKELKQTRGMLRGSCKISSNANIGRIDFFGFELGTVYYYTDKDLWDRFQQKTKLYLPEIYYFDMDEPFAVIPEEYKQLNFKDGKCVVLKSCNRCARYLLIDIEDERNTISFSNHCISEAPCKHPAFSIYQVVENECKKLPEYILAKRISQDTSQSSLLPSTDVISKIQLIYGYQLECRSCKKYYVNAPLNPMRDSTQHREDSLRRRALEVLVDKLLKREWIYHTFKKKGKEFDIYIWEKFGKKCFNCGRELSSPKDAAIDHTMPLAMLWPLNETATCLCSECNSQKRDKFPVEFYSENKLKELATITGLSEDILRSKQVNMKALDALKQQVEWFFDEFLMEPDYQKVRSGKRTSDLIYKAVQAAIKTSGAEIDLVKEYKRRTRQLPKSISL
;
A
#
# COMPACT_ATOMS: atom_id res chain seq x y z
N MET A 1 -52.32 -6.80 -11.62
CA MET A 1 -50.94 -7.13 -12.07
C MET A 1 -49.96 -6.73 -10.95
N GLN A 2 -49.50 -7.69 -10.14
CA GLN A 2 -48.59 -7.41 -9.02
C GLN A 2 -47.22 -6.96 -9.56
N HIS A 3 -46.85 -5.70 -9.32
CA HIS A 3 -45.49 -5.23 -9.52
C HIS A 3 -44.57 -5.96 -8.53
N LYS A 4 -43.80 -6.93 -9.01
CA LYS A 4 -42.64 -7.46 -8.29
C LYS A 4 -41.68 -6.30 -8.03
N GLU A 5 -41.65 -5.78 -6.80
CA GLU A 5 -40.51 -5.02 -6.30
C GLU A 5 -39.25 -5.86 -6.53
N ARG A 6 -38.43 -5.46 -7.52
CA ARG A 6 -37.08 -6.01 -7.67
C ARG A 6 -36.28 -5.55 -6.46
N ARG A 7 -36.32 -6.34 -5.37
CA ARG A 7 -35.37 -6.23 -4.25
C ARG A 7 -33.98 -6.14 -4.86
N ILE A 8 -33.31 -5.00 -4.66
CA ILE A 8 -31.91 -4.81 -5.05
C ILE A 8 -31.09 -5.74 -4.15
N LYS A 9 -30.99 -7.01 -4.53
CA LYS A 9 -30.08 -7.97 -3.89
C LYS A 9 -28.68 -7.63 -4.37
N PHE A 10 -27.79 -7.39 -3.41
CA PHE A 10 -26.38 -7.22 -3.70
C PHE A 10 -25.87 -8.52 -4.35
N LYS A 11 -25.29 -8.41 -5.54
CA LYS A 11 -24.45 -9.46 -6.13
C LYS A 11 -23.05 -8.88 -6.26
N THR A 12 -22.05 -9.56 -5.70
CA THR A 12 -20.65 -9.29 -6.06
C THR A 12 -20.56 -9.24 -7.58
N PRO A 13 -20.11 -8.10 -8.17
CA PRO A 13 -19.88 -8.03 -9.61
C PRO A 13 -18.90 -9.13 -10.00
N VAL A 14 -19.24 -9.91 -11.02
CA VAL A 14 -18.24 -10.75 -11.70
C VAL A 14 -17.19 -9.78 -12.23
N ARG A 15 -15.95 -9.93 -11.77
CA ARG A 15 -14.84 -9.05 -12.16
C ARG A 15 -14.83 -8.95 -13.68
N ARG A 16 -15.12 -7.77 -14.22
CA ARG A 16 -15.14 -7.60 -15.69
C ARG A 16 -13.75 -7.96 -16.22
N PRO A 17 -13.65 -8.67 -17.37
CA PRO A 17 -12.37 -8.89 -18.01
C PRO A 17 -11.67 -7.54 -18.23
N VAL A 18 -10.36 -7.51 -18.03
CA VAL A 18 -9.53 -6.31 -18.14
C VAL A 18 -9.74 -5.68 -19.53
N ARG A 19 -10.51 -4.58 -19.60
CA ARG A 19 -10.91 -3.97 -20.88
C ARG A 19 -9.77 -3.24 -21.60
N ARG A 20 -8.65 -2.97 -20.91
CA ARG A 20 -7.43 -2.37 -21.49
C ARG A 20 -6.20 -2.89 -20.76
N ARG A 21 -5.27 -3.49 -21.51
CA ARG A 21 -3.93 -3.84 -21.00
C ARG A 21 -3.21 -2.53 -20.67
N SER A 22 -2.61 -2.41 -19.49
CA SER A 22 -1.76 -1.26 -19.19
C SER A 22 -0.62 -1.23 -20.20
N GLY A 23 -0.56 -0.19 -21.04
CA GLY A 23 0.49 0.01 -22.06
C GLY A 23 1.87 0.35 -21.51
N PHE A 24 2.18 -0.01 -20.27
CA PHE A 24 3.53 0.15 -19.73
C PHE A 24 4.31 -1.14 -19.96
N THR A 25 5.48 -1.00 -20.57
CA THR A 25 6.38 -2.06 -21.02
C THR A 25 6.98 -2.81 -19.83
N VAL A 26 6.95 -4.15 -19.90
CA VAL A 26 7.88 -4.98 -19.11
C VAL A 26 9.30 -4.62 -19.54
N SER A 27 10.31 -4.80 -18.68
CA SER A 27 11.69 -4.48 -19.08
C SER A 27 12.12 -5.32 -20.30
N GLY A 28 11.57 -6.53 -20.43
CA GLY A 28 11.97 -7.50 -21.44
C GLY A 28 13.19 -8.33 -21.04
N GLU A 29 13.96 -7.86 -20.06
CA GLU A 29 15.18 -8.52 -19.54
C GLU A 29 14.88 -9.66 -18.58
N THR A 30 13.83 -9.54 -17.75
CA THR A 30 13.40 -10.60 -16.83
C THR A 30 11.90 -10.78 -16.87
N THR A 31 11.42 -12.00 -16.67
CA THR A 31 10.00 -12.33 -16.67
C THR A 31 9.34 -12.09 -15.31
N GLY A 32 10.15 -11.98 -14.25
CA GLY A 32 9.68 -11.93 -12.86
C GLY A 32 9.51 -13.32 -12.26
N SER A 33 9.89 -14.37 -12.99
CA SER A 33 9.85 -15.77 -12.59
C SER A 33 11.26 -16.38 -12.50
N GLU A 34 12.28 -15.54 -12.30
CA GLU A 34 13.67 -15.93 -12.09
C GLU A 34 14.12 -15.58 -10.68
N CYS A 35 15.13 -16.29 -10.19
CA CYS A 35 15.81 -15.96 -8.95
C CYS A 35 17.31 -16.24 -9.00
N LYS A 36 18.05 -15.49 -8.18
CA LYS A 36 19.45 -15.78 -7.83
C LYS A 36 19.52 -16.31 -6.40
N ILE A 37 20.44 -17.24 -6.15
CA ILE A 37 20.81 -17.70 -4.81
C ILE A 37 22.19 -17.14 -4.50
N LYS A 38 22.24 -16.18 -3.57
CA LYS A 38 23.45 -15.43 -3.20
C LYS A 38 23.83 -15.72 -1.76
N LYS A 39 25.05 -15.36 -1.37
CA LYS A 39 25.51 -15.52 0.02
C LYS A 39 25.56 -14.19 0.75
N ALA A 40 24.90 -14.10 1.90
CA ALA A 40 25.03 -12.95 2.79
C ALA A 40 26.42 -12.87 3.43
N LYS A 41 26.70 -11.75 4.09
CA LYS A 41 27.85 -11.60 4.97
C LYS A 41 27.41 -11.57 6.43
N ALA A 42 28.18 -12.20 7.31
CA ALA A 42 27.83 -12.35 8.71
C ALA A 42 28.93 -11.84 9.65
N LEU A 43 28.49 -11.35 10.81
CA LEU A 43 29.34 -11.02 11.95
C LEU A 43 28.85 -11.78 13.19
N GLU A 44 29.81 -12.29 13.96
CA GLU A 44 29.60 -12.81 15.31
C GLU A 44 29.96 -11.70 16.30
N VAL A 45 28.97 -11.21 17.05
CA VAL A 45 29.11 -10.04 17.90
C VAL A 45 28.95 -10.46 19.35
N ASN A 46 30.07 -10.66 20.05
CA ASN A 46 30.08 -10.99 21.48
C ASN A 46 29.89 -9.77 22.39
N ALA A 47 28.95 -8.90 22.04
CA ALA A 47 28.69 -7.65 22.73
C ALA A 47 27.20 -7.29 22.64
N THR A 48 26.77 -6.34 23.47
CA THR A 48 25.39 -5.80 23.45
C THR A 48 25.21 -4.70 22.41
N SER A 49 26.27 -4.28 21.72
CA SER A 49 26.20 -3.26 20.68
C SER A 49 27.20 -3.50 19.55
N LEU A 50 26.80 -3.15 18.33
CA LEU A 50 27.61 -3.13 17.13
C LEU A 50 27.42 -1.78 16.44
N SER A 51 28.51 -1.15 16.00
CA SER A 51 28.47 0.06 15.18
C SER A 51 29.15 -0.22 13.85
N LEU A 52 28.51 0.22 12.76
CA LEU A 52 29.03 0.17 11.40
C LEU A 52 28.94 1.56 10.78
N THR A 53 30.03 2.02 10.20
CA THR A 53 30.13 3.31 9.51
C THR A 53 30.40 3.07 8.03
N PHE A 54 29.69 3.77 7.16
CA PHE A 54 29.83 3.67 5.71
C PHE A 54 30.18 5.04 5.17
N GLU A 55 31.16 5.11 4.26
CA GLU A 55 31.54 6.36 3.62
C GLU A 55 31.58 6.18 2.10
N LYS A 56 31.05 7.17 1.37
CA LYS A 56 31.19 7.26 -0.08
C LYS A 56 31.57 8.67 -0.45
N LYS A 57 32.76 8.82 -1.03
CA LYS A 57 33.28 10.09 -1.54
C LYS A 57 34.19 9.86 -2.76
N PRO A 58 34.16 10.76 -3.74
CA PRO A 58 33.14 11.79 -3.92
C PRO A 58 31.79 11.15 -4.33
N ILE A 59 30.70 11.82 -4.02
CA ILE A 59 29.41 11.60 -4.68
C ILE A 59 29.04 12.82 -5.51
N GLU A 60 28.28 12.60 -6.58
CA GLU A 60 27.76 13.66 -7.43
C GLU A 60 26.23 13.66 -7.33
N LEU A 61 25.64 14.83 -7.04
CA LEU A 61 24.20 15.01 -7.02
C LEU A 61 23.67 15.33 -8.41
N THR A 62 22.52 14.73 -8.75
CA THR A 62 21.75 15.08 -9.94
C THR A 62 20.35 15.49 -9.56
N PRO A 63 19.75 16.49 -10.25
CA PRO A 63 18.34 16.86 -10.05
C PRO A 63 17.43 15.64 -10.18
N SER A 64 16.48 15.51 -9.26
CA SER A 64 15.50 14.43 -9.23
C SER A 64 14.08 14.95 -9.41
N PHE A 65 13.21 14.10 -9.95
CA PHE A 65 11.78 14.39 -10.13
C PHE A 65 11.45 15.50 -11.14
N LYS A 66 12.35 15.76 -12.12
CA LYS A 66 12.29 16.96 -12.96
C LYS A 66 12.19 18.27 -12.15
N LYS A 67 12.79 18.25 -10.96
CA LYS A 67 12.91 19.37 -10.03
C LYS A 67 14.38 19.46 -9.62
N ASP A 68 14.80 20.61 -9.11
CA ASP A 68 16.14 20.80 -8.54
C ASP A 68 16.25 20.17 -7.16
N LEU A 69 15.86 18.90 -7.02
CA LEU A 69 15.92 18.16 -5.76
C LEU A 69 17.09 17.19 -5.77
N GLY A 70 18.01 17.35 -4.82
CA GLY A 70 19.07 16.41 -4.54
C GLY A 70 18.48 15.25 -3.75
N PHE A 71 18.85 14.02 -4.09
CA PHE A 71 18.30 12.82 -3.47
C PHE A 71 19.40 11.81 -3.21
N VAL A 72 19.71 11.61 -1.92
CA VAL A 72 20.69 10.62 -1.45
C VAL A 72 20.02 9.69 -0.46
N ALA A 73 20.47 8.43 -0.43
CA ALA A 73 19.83 7.39 0.36
C ALA A 73 20.83 6.38 0.91
N PHE A 74 20.39 5.72 1.98
CA PHE A 74 21.08 4.62 2.63
C PHE A 74 20.07 3.55 3.02
N GLY A 75 20.41 2.28 2.87
CA GLY A 75 19.53 1.18 3.26
C GLY A 75 20.13 -0.19 3.00
N GLY A 76 19.39 -1.22 3.44
CA GLY A 76 19.78 -2.62 3.28
C GLY A 76 18.89 -3.57 4.08
N TYR A 77 19.33 -4.82 4.18
CA TYR A 77 18.62 -5.92 4.83
C TYR A 77 19.49 -6.57 5.92
N LEU A 78 18.90 -6.85 7.08
CA LEU A 78 19.55 -7.53 8.18
C LEU A 78 18.75 -8.75 8.64
N PHE A 79 19.44 -9.77 9.11
CA PHE A 79 18.85 -10.92 9.79
C PHE A 79 19.57 -11.13 11.13
N PRO A 80 18.98 -10.71 12.25
CA PRO A 80 19.58 -10.91 13.56
C PRO A 80 19.16 -12.25 14.17
N THR A 81 20.06 -12.92 14.90
CA THR A 81 19.73 -14.15 15.66
C THR A 81 19.12 -13.86 17.04
N THR A 82 19.19 -12.61 17.49
CA THR A 82 18.57 -12.11 18.72
C THR A 82 17.70 -10.88 18.41
N ASP A 83 16.80 -10.51 19.31
CA ASP A 83 16.01 -9.30 19.14
C ASP A 83 16.92 -8.08 19.32
N VAL A 84 16.92 -7.17 18.34
CA VAL A 84 17.81 -6.00 18.34
C VAL A 84 17.05 -4.71 18.01
N ASN A 85 17.63 -3.59 18.40
CA ASN A 85 17.21 -2.25 18.00
C ASN A 85 18.27 -1.66 17.07
N LEU A 86 17.86 -1.27 15.87
CA LEU A 86 18.67 -0.55 14.90
C LEU A 86 18.41 0.96 15.03
N SER A 87 19.50 1.71 15.14
CA SER A 87 19.55 3.15 14.93
C SER A 87 20.40 3.42 13.69
N ALA A 88 19.82 4.00 12.65
CA ALA A 88 20.56 4.30 11.42
C ALA A 88 20.52 5.79 11.09
N ALA A 89 21.65 6.35 10.67
CA ALA A 89 21.78 7.74 10.24
C ALA A 89 22.39 7.85 8.85
N LEU A 90 22.05 8.91 8.15
CA LEU A 90 22.61 9.30 6.86
C LEU A 90 22.94 10.79 6.92
N ASP A 91 24.19 11.13 6.64
CA ASP A 91 24.67 12.50 6.52
C ASP A 91 25.20 12.73 5.11
N TYR A 92 24.70 13.78 4.47
CA TYR A 92 25.31 14.42 3.31
C TYR A 92 26.15 15.59 3.77
N ILE A 93 27.36 15.70 3.25
CA ILE A 93 28.27 16.81 3.46
C ILE A 93 28.76 17.26 2.09
N GLY A 94 28.28 18.40 1.61
CA GLY A 94 28.74 19.00 0.36
C GLY A 94 30.17 19.53 0.48
N ASP A 95 30.87 19.61 -0.65
CA ASP A 95 32.19 20.26 -0.73
C ASP A 95 32.11 21.77 -0.38
N ASP A 96 30.90 22.33 -0.42
CA ASP A 96 30.54 23.68 0.06
C ASP A 96 30.16 23.75 1.56
N HIS A 97 30.38 22.65 2.29
CA HIS A 97 30.04 22.45 3.70
C HIS A 97 28.54 22.42 4.04
N VAL A 98 27.63 22.41 3.05
CA VAL A 98 26.20 22.19 3.33
C VAL A 98 26.00 20.78 3.88
N LYS A 99 25.24 20.68 4.99
CA LYS A 99 24.94 19.41 5.65
C LYS A 99 23.46 19.11 5.63
N LYS A 100 23.12 17.86 5.31
CA LYS A 100 21.74 17.36 5.37
C LYS A 100 21.75 15.97 6.00
N SER A 101 20.91 15.77 7.01
CA SER A 101 20.93 14.54 7.80
C SER A 101 19.54 13.91 7.89
N SER A 102 19.52 12.59 8.02
CA SER A 102 18.32 11.79 8.22
C SER A 102 18.60 10.67 9.21
N TYR A 103 17.60 10.26 9.98
CA TYR A 103 17.76 9.30 11.06
C TYR A 103 16.51 8.45 11.27
N ILE A 104 16.71 7.18 11.64
CA ILE A 104 15.64 6.25 12.01
C ILE A 104 16.03 5.38 13.22
N LYS A 105 15.00 4.96 13.97
CA LYS A 105 15.07 3.85 14.92
C LYS A 105 14.07 2.77 14.50
N LYS A 106 14.49 1.51 14.55
CA LYS A 106 13.64 0.37 14.23
C LYS A 106 13.97 -0.83 15.11
N HIS A 107 12.95 -1.47 15.65
CA HIS A 107 13.09 -2.78 16.28
C HIS A 107 13.14 -3.87 15.20
N LEU A 108 14.11 -4.79 15.30
CA LEU A 108 14.28 -5.91 14.38
C LEU A 108 14.10 -7.21 15.18
N PRO A 109 13.03 -7.99 14.93
CA PRO A 109 12.82 -9.26 15.59
C PRO A 109 13.86 -10.29 15.16
N LYS A 110 14.19 -11.21 16.07
CA LYS A 110 15.07 -12.35 15.81
C LYS A 110 14.53 -13.27 14.73
N GLY A 111 15.44 -13.88 13.98
CA GLY A 111 15.12 -14.98 13.08
C GLY A 111 14.31 -14.58 11.85
N LYS A 112 14.33 -13.29 11.47
CA LYS A 112 13.63 -12.77 10.29
C LYS A 112 14.47 -11.75 9.55
N TRP A 113 14.30 -11.73 8.23
CA TRP A 113 14.90 -10.68 7.42
C TRP A 113 14.12 -9.38 7.58
N GLU A 114 14.82 -8.34 7.98
CA GLU A 114 14.27 -7.02 8.13
C GLU A 114 14.98 -6.01 7.25
N LYS A 115 14.21 -5.05 6.75
CA LYS A 115 14.72 -4.00 5.89
C LYS A 115 14.76 -2.66 6.60
N PHE A 116 15.71 -1.82 6.22
CA PHE A 116 15.72 -0.42 6.60
C PHE A 116 16.09 0.45 5.41
N GLY A 117 15.68 1.70 5.48
CA GLY A 117 16.12 2.70 4.53
C GLY A 117 15.78 4.09 5.02
N LEU A 118 16.61 5.05 4.65
CA LEU A 118 16.47 6.46 4.95
C LEU A 118 17.11 7.29 3.85
N HIS A 119 16.69 8.54 3.73
CA HIS A 119 17.15 9.43 2.68
C HIS A 119 17.14 10.88 3.13
N CYS A 120 17.92 11.69 2.43
CA CYS A 120 17.85 13.14 2.45
C CYS A 120 17.35 13.59 1.07
N ILE A 121 16.33 14.44 1.05
CA ILE A 121 15.88 15.16 -0.14
C ILE A 121 15.88 16.65 0.19
N PHE A 122 16.54 17.44 -0.64
CA PHE A 122 16.76 18.87 -0.39
C PHE A 122 16.86 19.63 -1.72
N ASP A 123 16.58 20.93 -1.69
CA ASP A 123 16.69 21.79 -2.86
C ASP A 123 18.17 22.00 -3.21
N MET A 124 18.56 21.68 -4.44
CA MET A 124 19.92 21.85 -4.94
C MET A 124 20.28 23.32 -5.15
N LYS A 125 19.29 24.22 -5.23
CA LYS A 125 19.55 25.68 -5.29
C LYS A 125 20.17 26.22 -4.01
N GLU A 126 20.03 25.49 -2.91
CA GLU A 126 20.70 25.82 -1.65
C GLU A 126 22.20 25.46 -1.67
N LEU A 127 22.66 24.74 -2.68
CA LEU A 127 24.03 24.27 -2.82
C LEU A 127 24.84 25.19 -3.72
N LYS A 128 26.09 25.45 -3.34
CA LYS A 128 27.10 26.07 -4.21
C LYS A 128 27.82 25.04 -5.07
N GLN A 129 27.87 23.78 -4.61
CA GLN A 129 28.49 22.65 -5.32
C GLN A 129 27.63 21.39 -5.21
N THR A 130 27.59 20.60 -6.29
CA THR A 130 26.83 19.35 -6.37
C THR A 130 27.62 18.13 -5.92
N ARG A 131 28.92 18.30 -5.69
CA ARG A 131 29.83 17.27 -5.23
C ARG A 131 29.91 17.28 -3.70
N GLY A 132 30.09 16.09 -3.12
CA GLY A 132 30.27 15.96 -1.68
C GLY A 132 30.60 14.54 -1.23
N MET A 133 30.26 14.25 0.01
CA MET A 133 30.45 12.96 0.67
C MET A 133 29.16 12.52 1.36
N LEU A 134 28.95 11.20 1.38
CA LEU A 134 27.94 10.57 2.22
C LEU A 134 28.60 9.81 3.36
N ARG A 135 28.00 9.92 4.55
CA ARG A 135 28.29 9.06 5.69
C ARG A 135 27.01 8.37 6.15
N GLY A 136 26.97 7.05 6.04
CA GLY A 136 25.95 6.20 6.66
C GLY A 136 26.45 5.68 7.99
N SER A 137 25.58 5.50 8.97
CA SER A 137 25.90 4.75 10.19
C SER A 137 24.77 3.85 10.63
N CYS A 138 25.11 2.71 11.21
CA CYS A 138 24.19 1.76 11.82
C CYS A 138 24.71 1.38 13.19
N LYS A 139 23.97 1.75 14.24
CA LYS A 139 24.17 1.29 15.60
C LYS A 139 23.10 0.26 15.94
N ILE A 140 23.51 -0.97 16.15
CA ILE A 140 22.67 -2.10 16.53
C ILE A 140 22.90 -2.37 18.01
N SER A 141 21.84 -2.51 18.78
CA SER A 141 21.92 -2.74 20.23
C SER A 141 20.90 -3.77 20.69
N SER A 142 21.26 -4.56 21.69
CA SER A 142 20.38 -5.51 22.36
C SER A 142 20.57 -5.47 23.88
N ASN A 143 19.61 -6.01 24.61
CA ASN A 143 19.71 -6.19 26.07
C ASN A 143 20.61 -7.38 26.45
N ALA A 144 20.91 -8.25 25.48
CA ALA A 144 21.81 -9.38 25.62
C ALA A 144 22.93 -9.31 24.57
N ASN A 145 23.84 -10.29 24.62
CA ASN A 145 24.81 -10.49 23.56
C ASN A 145 24.07 -10.66 22.22
N ILE A 146 24.46 -9.85 21.22
CA ILE A 146 23.83 -9.80 19.90
C ILE A 146 23.95 -11.14 19.17
N GLY A 147 25.04 -11.87 19.36
CA GLY A 147 25.33 -13.09 18.63
C GLY A 147 25.57 -12.81 17.15
N ARG A 148 24.97 -13.63 16.28
CA ARG A 148 25.14 -13.52 14.83
C ARG A 148 24.17 -12.51 14.21
N ILE A 149 24.67 -11.69 13.30
CA ILE A 149 23.86 -10.89 12.36
C ILE A 149 24.35 -11.13 10.93
N ASP A 150 23.41 -11.41 10.03
CA ASP A 150 23.66 -11.45 8.59
C ASP A 150 23.20 -10.14 7.92
N PHE A 151 23.94 -9.71 6.91
CA PHE A 151 23.77 -8.44 6.19
C PHE A 151 23.66 -8.72 4.68
N PHE A 152 22.74 -8.02 4.02
CA PHE A 152 22.58 -8.09 2.58
C PHE A 152 22.11 -6.77 1.96
N GLY A 153 22.52 -6.47 0.72
CA GLY A 153 22.00 -5.34 -0.05
C GLY A 153 22.25 -3.96 0.55
N PHE A 154 23.36 -3.78 1.29
CA PHE A 154 23.71 -2.48 1.85
C PHE A 154 24.26 -1.54 0.78
N GLU A 155 23.58 -0.43 0.55
CA GLU A 155 24.00 0.61 -0.40
C GLU A 155 23.81 2.02 0.19
N LEU A 156 24.75 2.90 -0.15
CA LEU A 156 24.84 4.30 0.24
C LEU A 156 25.17 5.12 -1.02
N GLY A 157 24.27 6.00 -1.47
CA GLY A 157 24.53 6.72 -2.70
C GLY A 157 23.50 7.79 -3.09
N THR A 158 23.79 8.47 -4.21
CA THR A 158 22.84 9.32 -4.92
C THR A 158 21.79 8.45 -5.64
N VAL A 159 20.54 8.86 -5.59
CA VAL A 159 19.42 8.16 -6.22
C VAL A 159 19.18 8.71 -7.63
N TYR A 160 19.70 8.03 -8.64
CA TYR A 160 19.61 8.47 -10.05
C TYR A 160 18.29 8.09 -10.75
N TYR A 161 17.51 7.18 -10.18
CA TYR A 161 16.34 6.62 -10.86
C TYR A 161 15.28 7.65 -11.26
N TYR A 162 15.21 8.75 -10.49
CA TYR A 162 14.18 9.77 -10.61
C TYR A 162 14.63 10.99 -11.43
N THR A 163 15.85 11.01 -11.96
CA THR A 163 16.42 12.18 -12.66
C THR A 163 15.55 12.66 -13.82
N ASP A 164 14.99 11.73 -14.59
CA ASP A 164 14.18 11.95 -15.78
C ASP A 164 12.65 11.83 -15.53
N LYS A 165 12.21 11.58 -14.29
CA LYS A 165 10.82 11.13 -13.99
C LYS A 165 10.09 12.08 -13.06
N ASP A 166 9.02 12.72 -13.53
CA ASP A 166 8.15 13.54 -12.68
C ASP A 166 7.21 12.67 -11.81
N LEU A 167 7.73 12.20 -10.68
CA LEU A 167 7.05 11.28 -9.76
C LEU A 167 6.98 11.80 -8.32
N TRP A 168 7.25 13.08 -8.09
CA TRP A 168 7.39 13.66 -6.74
C TRP A 168 6.18 13.41 -5.84
N ASP A 169 4.98 13.80 -6.29
CA ASP A 169 3.76 13.67 -5.49
C ASP A 169 3.47 12.21 -5.13
N ARG A 170 3.74 11.30 -6.07
CA ARG A 170 3.60 9.86 -5.85
C ARG A 170 4.68 9.34 -4.92
N PHE A 171 5.90 9.86 -5.01
CA PHE A 171 6.99 9.50 -4.12
C PHE A 171 6.63 9.80 -2.67
N GLN A 172 6.13 10.99 -2.37
CA GLN A 172 5.72 11.42 -1.02
C GLN A 172 4.61 10.53 -0.42
N GLN A 173 3.80 9.88 -1.26
CA GLN A 173 2.73 8.98 -0.79
C GLN A 173 3.27 7.62 -0.33
N LYS A 174 3.22 7.37 0.98
CA LYS A 174 3.51 6.06 1.61
C LYS A 174 4.93 5.52 1.30
N THR A 175 5.93 6.38 1.11
CA THR A 175 7.33 6.02 0.81
C THR A 175 7.88 4.97 1.76
N LYS A 176 7.60 5.11 3.07
CA LYS A 176 8.09 4.24 4.15
C LYS A 176 7.83 2.75 3.93
N LEU A 177 6.76 2.39 3.20
CA LEU A 177 6.41 0.98 2.94
C LEU A 177 7.33 0.29 1.93
N TYR A 178 8.07 1.07 1.15
CA TYR A 178 8.86 0.63 0.00
C TYR A 178 10.36 0.87 0.20
N LEU A 179 10.79 1.25 1.40
CA LEU A 179 12.21 1.39 1.72
C LEU A 179 12.83 0.00 1.98
N PRO A 180 14.04 -0.29 1.48
CA PRO A 180 14.89 0.56 0.63
C PRO A 180 14.63 0.42 -0.88
N GLU A 181 13.73 -0.49 -1.32
CA GLU A 181 13.55 -0.83 -2.73
C GLU A 181 13.20 0.36 -3.64
N ILE A 182 12.60 1.41 -3.07
CA ILE A 182 12.23 2.64 -3.76
C ILE A 182 13.43 3.45 -4.26
N TYR A 183 14.63 3.20 -3.75
CA TYR A 183 15.85 3.92 -4.19
C TYR A 183 16.38 3.39 -5.51
N TYR A 184 15.88 2.24 -5.98
CA TYR A 184 16.34 1.63 -7.23
C TYR A 184 17.85 1.33 -7.30
N PHE A 185 18.51 1.28 -6.15
CA PHE A 185 19.84 0.71 -6.02
C PHE A 185 19.87 -0.74 -6.47
N ASP A 186 21.03 -1.13 -6.99
CA ASP A 186 21.37 -2.54 -7.15
C ASP A 186 21.72 -3.10 -5.77
N MET A 187 21.04 -4.17 -5.40
CA MET A 187 21.13 -4.75 -4.05
C MET A 187 21.32 -6.27 -4.18
N ASP A 188 21.97 -6.71 -5.25
CA ASP A 188 22.24 -8.12 -5.52
C ASP A 188 23.52 -8.65 -4.86
N GLU A 189 24.30 -7.75 -4.26
CA GLU A 189 25.47 -8.05 -3.44
C GLU A 189 25.28 -7.67 -1.96
N PRO A 190 26.01 -8.29 -1.01
CA PRO A 190 25.84 -8.00 0.41
C PRO A 190 26.13 -6.54 0.80
N PHE A 191 27.19 -5.97 0.23
CA PHE A 191 27.65 -4.61 0.47
C PHE A 191 28.13 -3.99 -0.84
N ALA A 192 27.41 -3.00 -1.35
CA ALA A 192 27.94 -2.12 -2.40
C ALA A 192 28.97 -1.12 -1.83
N VAL A 193 28.82 -0.79 -0.54
CA VAL A 193 29.79 -0.03 0.25
C VAL A 193 30.12 -0.82 1.50
N ILE A 194 31.38 -1.22 1.65
CA ILE A 194 31.88 -1.96 2.83
C ILE A 194 32.02 -0.97 4.01
N PRO A 195 31.62 -1.34 5.23
CA PRO A 195 31.79 -0.46 6.37
C PRO A 195 33.28 -0.25 6.71
N GLU A 196 33.62 0.97 7.11
CA GLU A 196 34.98 1.44 7.39
C GLU A 196 35.72 0.52 8.36
N GLU A 197 35.04 0.08 9.43
CA GLU A 197 35.61 -0.78 10.46
C GLU A 197 36.02 -2.16 9.91
N TYR A 198 35.52 -2.55 8.73
CA TYR A 198 35.73 -3.87 8.13
C TYR A 198 36.34 -3.81 6.72
N LYS A 199 36.94 -2.69 6.31
CA LYS A 199 37.66 -2.62 5.02
C LYS A 199 38.82 -3.59 4.91
N GLN A 200 39.45 -3.91 6.03
CA GLN A 200 40.61 -4.81 6.13
C GLN A 200 40.29 -6.12 6.85
N LEU A 201 39.04 -6.31 7.30
CA LEU A 201 38.59 -7.51 8.02
C LEU A 201 37.62 -8.30 7.17
N ASN A 202 37.80 -9.62 7.15
CA ASN A 202 36.92 -10.49 6.38
C ASN A 202 35.63 -10.78 7.16
N PHE A 203 34.50 -10.39 6.57
CA PHE A 203 33.20 -10.90 6.98
C PHE A 203 33.16 -12.42 6.82
N LYS A 204 32.51 -13.10 7.78
CA LYS A 204 32.19 -14.51 7.62
C LYS A 204 31.10 -14.67 6.56
N ASP A 205 31.06 -15.87 6.01
CA ASP A 205 30.02 -16.28 5.10
C ASP A 205 28.67 -16.43 5.83
N GLY A 206 27.67 -15.73 5.29
CA GLY A 206 26.33 -15.63 5.85
C GLY A 206 25.35 -16.70 5.37
N LYS A 207 24.07 -16.48 5.67
CA LYS A 207 22.94 -17.27 5.15
C LYS A 207 22.88 -17.20 3.62
N CYS A 208 22.39 -18.27 3.00
CA CYS A 208 22.00 -18.23 1.59
C CYS A 208 20.69 -17.46 1.46
N VAL A 209 20.68 -16.46 0.60
CA VAL A 209 19.50 -15.64 0.34
C VAL A 209 18.98 -15.89 -1.05
N VAL A 210 17.67 -15.72 -1.22
CA VAL A 210 17.02 -15.81 -2.52
C VAL A 210 16.60 -14.41 -2.96
N LEU A 211 17.11 -14.01 -4.11
CA LEU A 211 16.74 -12.75 -4.75
C LEU A 211 15.82 -13.05 -5.92
N LYS A 212 14.61 -12.52 -5.89
CA LYS A 212 13.62 -12.67 -6.96
C LYS A 212 13.74 -11.53 -7.96
N SER A 213 13.66 -11.84 -9.25
CA SER A 213 13.64 -10.84 -10.32
C SER A 213 12.33 -10.03 -10.33
N CYS A 214 12.42 -8.77 -10.79
CA CYS A 214 11.29 -7.90 -11.05
C CYS A 214 11.14 -7.66 -12.55
N ASN A 215 10.00 -8.04 -13.14
CA ASN A 215 9.76 -7.91 -14.58
C ASN A 215 9.60 -6.47 -15.12
N ARG A 216 9.76 -5.46 -14.26
CA ARG A 216 9.66 -4.04 -14.61
C ARG A 216 10.99 -3.32 -14.54
N CYS A 217 11.75 -3.53 -13.47
CA CYS A 217 13.04 -2.86 -13.28
C CYS A 217 14.22 -3.80 -13.43
N ALA A 218 13.98 -5.07 -13.79
CA ALA A 218 14.95 -6.15 -13.94
C ALA A 218 15.78 -6.53 -12.70
N ARG A 219 15.80 -5.70 -11.66
CA ARG A 219 16.52 -5.96 -10.41
C ARG A 219 16.10 -7.25 -9.73
N TYR A 220 17.09 -7.90 -9.14
CA TYR A 220 16.93 -9.02 -8.22
C TYR A 220 16.86 -8.47 -6.80
N LEU A 221 15.79 -8.79 -6.06
CA LEU A 221 15.53 -8.24 -4.73
C LEU A 221 15.18 -9.35 -3.75
N LEU A 222 15.57 -9.15 -2.49
CA LEU A 222 15.43 -10.12 -1.42
C LEU A 222 13.97 -10.54 -1.20
N ILE A 223 13.75 -11.84 -1.12
CA ILE A 223 12.53 -12.44 -0.56
C ILE A 223 12.89 -13.27 0.67
N ASP A 224 11.99 -13.29 1.64
CA ASP A 224 12.12 -14.15 2.81
C ASP A 224 11.56 -15.53 2.46
N ILE A 225 12.43 -16.45 2.08
CA ILE A 225 12.03 -17.80 1.64
C ILE A 225 11.67 -18.71 2.83
N GLU A 226 12.18 -18.39 4.02
CA GLU A 226 11.89 -19.09 5.28
C GLU A 226 10.51 -18.66 5.83
N ASP A 227 10.20 -17.37 5.79
CA ASP A 227 8.90 -16.79 6.13
C ASP A 227 8.31 -16.05 4.92
N GLU A 228 7.68 -16.80 3.99
CA GLU A 228 7.10 -16.21 2.76
C GLU A 228 6.07 -15.09 3.02
N ARG A 229 5.48 -15.05 4.22
CA ARG A 229 4.52 -14.04 4.66
C ARG A 229 5.18 -12.75 5.09
N ASN A 230 6.47 -12.78 5.39
CA ASN A 230 7.30 -11.60 5.55
C ASN A 230 7.56 -10.95 4.17
N THR A 231 6.61 -10.15 3.71
CA THR A 231 6.67 -9.49 2.40
C THR A 231 7.67 -8.33 2.36
N ILE A 232 8.94 -8.64 2.11
CA ILE A 232 10.04 -7.66 2.03
C ILE A 232 9.90 -6.81 0.75
N SER A 233 10.40 -7.32 -0.39
CA SER A 233 10.46 -6.59 -1.66
C SER A 233 9.29 -6.89 -2.59
N PHE A 234 8.60 -8.01 -2.39
CA PHE A 234 7.44 -8.44 -3.18
C PHE A 234 6.23 -8.75 -2.30
N SER A 235 5.04 -8.49 -2.80
CA SER A 235 3.80 -8.94 -2.14
C SER A 235 3.45 -10.35 -2.59
N ASN A 236 2.81 -11.15 -1.73
CA ASN A 236 2.38 -12.49 -2.13
C ASN A 236 1.28 -12.44 -3.22
N HIS A 237 1.17 -13.53 -3.99
CA HIS A 237 0.14 -13.68 -5.03
C HIS A 237 -1.14 -14.34 -4.50
N CYS A 238 -1.04 -15.56 -3.98
CA CYS A 238 -2.18 -16.34 -3.49
C CYS A 238 -2.13 -16.47 -1.98
N ILE A 239 -2.63 -15.45 -1.25
CA ILE A 239 -2.73 -15.51 0.22
C ILE A 239 -3.88 -16.42 0.67
N SER A 240 -5.09 -16.20 0.16
CA SER A 240 -6.28 -16.97 0.54
C SER A 240 -6.38 -18.31 -0.19
N GLU A 241 -5.86 -18.36 -1.42
CA GLU A 241 -5.90 -19.54 -2.30
C GLU A 241 -4.57 -20.31 -2.28
N ALA A 242 -3.83 -20.26 -1.17
CA ALA A 242 -2.59 -21.02 -1.04
C ALA A 242 -2.91 -22.54 -0.99
N PRO A 243 -2.10 -23.42 -1.62
CA PRO A 243 -0.88 -23.11 -2.36
C PRO A 243 -1.15 -22.47 -3.73
N CYS A 244 -0.28 -21.56 -4.14
CA CYS A 244 -0.38 -20.82 -5.39
C CYS A 244 -0.26 -21.75 -6.60
N LYS A 245 -1.39 -21.94 -7.29
CA LYS A 245 -1.51 -22.78 -8.49
C LYS A 245 -1.02 -22.09 -9.78
N HIS A 246 -0.48 -20.87 -9.70
CA HIS A 246 -0.10 -20.09 -10.87
C HIS A 246 1.42 -20.15 -11.08
N PRO A 247 1.93 -20.92 -12.06
CA PRO A 247 3.36 -21.21 -12.19
C PRO A 247 4.25 -19.96 -12.25
N ALA A 248 3.86 -18.95 -13.04
CA ALA A 248 4.63 -17.71 -13.17
C ALA A 248 4.85 -16.97 -11.84
N PHE A 249 3.98 -17.16 -10.85
CA PHE A 249 4.06 -16.50 -9.56
C PHE A 249 4.64 -17.39 -8.46
N SER A 250 4.65 -18.71 -8.62
CA SER A 250 5.07 -19.64 -7.57
C SER A 250 6.35 -20.41 -7.88
N ILE A 251 6.73 -20.53 -9.15
CA ILE A 251 7.93 -21.25 -9.58
C ILE A 251 8.96 -20.24 -10.08
N TYR A 252 10.17 -20.32 -9.55
CA TYR A 252 11.29 -19.49 -9.96
C TYR A 252 12.43 -20.32 -10.53
N GLN A 253 12.87 -19.95 -11.74
CA GLN A 253 14.08 -20.49 -12.35
C GLN A 253 15.31 -19.92 -11.65
N VAL A 254 16.17 -20.79 -11.13
CA VAL A 254 17.47 -20.41 -10.58
C VAL A 254 18.39 -20.13 -11.76
N VAL A 255 18.80 -18.86 -11.88
CA VAL A 255 19.69 -18.40 -12.97
C VAL A 255 21.14 -18.22 -12.49
N GLU A 256 21.34 -18.16 -11.18
CA GLU A 256 22.65 -17.98 -10.54
C GLU A 256 22.61 -18.59 -9.14
N ASN A 257 23.67 -19.30 -8.74
CA ASN A 257 23.80 -19.89 -7.41
C ASN A 257 25.26 -19.84 -6.91
N GLU A 258 25.50 -19.05 -5.86
CA GLU A 258 26.81 -18.93 -5.20
C GLU A 258 26.94 -19.84 -3.96
N CYS A 259 25.85 -20.45 -3.53
CA CYS A 259 25.84 -21.29 -2.34
C CYS A 259 26.28 -22.72 -2.67
N LYS A 260 27.56 -23.01 -2.39
CA LYS A 260 28.18 -24.35 -2.61
C LYS A 260 27.37 -25.51 -2.01
N LYS A 261 26.86 -25.31 -0.78
CA LYS A 261 25.96 -26.24 -0.10
C LYS A 261 24.67 -25.52 0.20
N LEU A 262 23.57 -26.00 -0.36
CA LEU A 262 22.26 -25.42 -0.13
C LEU A 262 21.74 -25.84 1.25
N PRO A 263 21.19 -24.89 2.03
CA PRO A 263 20.59 -25.20 3.31
C PRO A 263 19.20 -25.83 3.13
N GLU A 264 18.76 -26.57 4.15
CA GLU A 264 17.51 -27.33 4.13
C GLU A 264 16.29 -26.46 3.79
N TYR A 265 16.23 -25.21 4.26
CA TYR A 265 15.11 -24.31 3.96
C TYR A 265 15.00 -23.92 2.48
N ILE A 266 16.08 -24.02 1.70
CA ILE A 266 16.04 -23.86 0.23
C ILE A 266 15.75 -25.21 -0.42
N LEU A 267 16.40 -26.28 0.04
CA LEU A 267 16.18 -27.63 -0.51
C LEU A 267 14.73 -28.10 -0.38
N ALA A 268 14.06 -27.76 0.72
CA ALA A 268 12.64 -28.04 0.95
C ALA A 268 11.70 -27.33 -0.07
N LYS A 269 12.22 -26.36 -0.83
CA LYS A 269 11.48 -25.64 -1.88
C LYS A 269 11.81 -26.14 -3.29
N ARG A 270 12.68 -27.15 -3.45
CA ARG A 270 13.04 -27.70 -4.77
C ARG A 270 11.86 -28.41 -5.42
N ILE A 271 11.82 -28.39 -6.75
CA ILE A 271 10.84 -29.18 -7.52
C ILE A 271 11.45 -30.55 -7.83
N SER A 272 10.80 -31.62 -7.39
CA SER A 272 11.32 -33.00 -7.40
C SER A 272 11.56 -33.62 -8.79
N GLN A 273 11.09 -32.98 -9.87
CA GLN A 273 11.07 -33.56 -11.23
C GLN A 273 12.17 -33.03 -12.16
N ASP A 274 13.19 -32.33 -11.66
CA ASP A 274 14.27 -31.86 -12.54
C ASP A 274 15.35 -32.94 -12.77
N THR A 275 14.98 -33.95 -13.55
CA THR A 275 15.89 -34.99 -14.09
C THR A 275 16.81 -34.48 -15.21
N SER A 276 16.93 -33.16 -15.42
CA SER A 276 17.57 -32.57 -16.60
C SER A 276 19.02 -32.08 -16.43
N GLN A 277 19.76 -32.54 -15.41
CA GLN A 277 21.24 -32.46 -15.41
C GLN A 277 21.87 -33.67 -14.69
N SER A 278 21.83 -34.85 -15.32
CA SER A 278 22.49 -36.08 -14.84
C SER A 278 23.97 -36.18 -15.24
N SER A 279 24.69 -35.05 -15.34
CA SER A 279 26.11 -35.07 -15.66
C SER A 279 26.76 -33.81 -15.14
N LEU A 280 27.15 -33.81 -13.86
CA LEU A 280 28.24 -33.05 -13.25
C LEU A 280 28.25 -33.40 -11.76
N LEU A 281 29.24 -34.21 -11.34
CA LEU A 281 29.69 -34.53 -9.98
C LEU A 281 28.63 -34.82 -8.87
N PRO A 282 28.68 -35.99 -8.17
CA PRO A 282 27.70 -36.38 -7.13
C PRO A 282 27.65 -35.51 -5.85
N SER A 283 28.34 -34.37 -5.78
CA SER A 283 28.59 -33.62 -4.54
C SER A 283 27.98 -32.22 -4.49
N THR A 284 27.17 -31.83 -5.48
CA THR A 284 26.43 -30.57 -5.47
C THR A 284 24.95 -30.82 -5.72
N ASP A 285 24.10 -30.49 -4.73
CA ASP A 285 22.64 -30.45 -4.92
C ASP A 285 22.30 -29.39 -5.98
N VAL A 286 22.25 -29.78 -7.25
CA VAL A 286 21.90 -28.86 -8.34
C VAL A 286 20.41 -28.55 -8.25
N ILE A 287 20.08 -27.30 -7.91
CA ILE A 287 18.71 -26.78 -7.93
C ILE A 287 18.53 -25.86 -9.13
N SER A 288 17.63 -26.25 -10.02
CA SER A 288 17.24 -25.48 -11.21
C SER A 288 16.02 -24.60 -10.94
N LYS A 289 15.11 -25.03 -10.06
CA LYS A 289 13.85 -24.33 -9.76
C LYS A 289 13.48 -24.45 -8.29
N ILE A 290 12.92 -23.36 -7.77
CA ILE A 290 12.27 -23.32 -6.46
C ILE A 290 10.78 -23.04 -6.60
N GLN A 291 9.97 -23.66 -5.73
CA GLN A 291 8.52 -23.47 -5.66
C GLN A 291 8.12 -22.91 -4.29
N LEU A 292 7.39 -21.80 -4.31
CA LEU A 292 6.89 -21.14 -3.10
C LEU A 292 5.39 -21.37 -2.92
N ILE A 293 4.97 -21.49 -1.66
CA ILE A 293 3.60 -21.82 -1.27
C ILE A 293 2.64 -20.69 -1.66
N TYR A 294 2.96 -19.44 -1.34
CA TYR A 294 2.06 -18.31 -1.61
C TYR A 294 2.31 -17.66 -2.97
N GLY A 295 3.50 -17.91 -3.53
CA GLY A 295 4.01 -17.17 -4.68
C GLY A 295 4.17 -15.67 -4.42
N TYR A 296 4.89 -14.97 -5.29
CA TYR A 296 5.04 -13.52 -5.26
C TYR A 296 4.59 -12.90 -6.57
N GLN A 297 4.16 -11.63 -6.51
CA GLN A 297 3.85 -10.83 -7.70
C GLN A 297 5.08 -10.73 -8.62
N LEU A 298 4.85 -10.57 -9.93
CA LEU A 298 5.93 -10.49 -10.92
C LEU A 298 6.76 -9.21 -10.76
N GLU A 299 6.09 -8.11 -10.39
CA GLU A 299 6.71 -6.83 -10.10
C GLU A 299 7.00 -6.64 -8.60
N CYS A 300 8.12 -5.98 -8.29
CA CYS A 300 8.44 -5.58 -6.92
C CYS A 300 7.44 -4.53 -6.41
N ARG A 301 7.33 -4.38 -5.08
CA ARG A 301 6.37 -3.46 -4.45
C ARG A 301 6.53 -2.01 -4.94
N SER A 302 7.77 -1.56 -5.17
CA SER A 302 8.05 -0.23 -5.72
C SER A 302 7.55 -0.09 -7.15
N CYS A 303 7.85 -1.03 -8.04
CA CYS A 303 7.36 -0.99 -9.41
C CYS A 303 5.83 -1.12 -9.48
N LYS A 304 5.24 -1.95 -8.62
CA LYS A 304 3.78 -2.06 -8.49
C LYS A 304 3.14 -0.72 -8.14
N LYS A 305 3.76 0.05 -7.24
CA LYS A 305 3.29 1.40 -6.91
C LYS A 305 3.31 2.30 -8.13
N TYR A 306 4.46 2.46 -8.80
CA TYR A 306 4.65 3.50 -9.80
C TYR A 306 4.14 3.18 -11.20
N TYR A 307 4.27 1.92 -11.63
CA TYR A 307 4.03 1.51 -13.02
C TYR A 307 2.75 0.72 -13.22
N VAL A 308 2.24 0.12 -12.14
CA VAL A 308 0.99 -0.65 -12.20
C VAL A 308 -0.14 0.16 -11.57
N ASN A 309 -0.05 0.43 -10.27
CA ASN A 309 -1.14 1.07 -9.54
C ASN A 309 -1.32 2.53 -9.92
N ALA A 310 -0.26 3.33 -9.97
CA ALA A 310 -0.40 4.77 -10.20
C ALA A 310 -0.95 5.14 -11.59
N PRO A 311 -0.66 4.41 -12.68
CA PRO A 311 -1.30 4.65 -13.97
C PRO A 311 -2.69 3.98 -14.08
N LEU A 312 -2.88 2.79 -13.49
CA LEU A 312 -4.16 2.08 -13.60
C LEU A 312 -5.24 2.65 -12.69
N ASN A 313 -4.89 3.16 -11.49
CA ASN A 313 -5.87 3.65 -10.53
C ASN A 313 -6.69 4.84 -11.06
N PRO A 314 -6.12 5.84 -11.77
CA PRO A 314 -6.92 6.89 -12.41
C PRO A 314 -7.77 6.37 -13.58
N MET A 315 -7.30 5.33 -14.28
CA MET A 315 -8.06 4.69 -15.37
C MET A 315 -9.19 3.79 -14.88
N ARG A 316 -9.25 3.51 -13.59
CA ARG A 316 -10.39 2.81 -13.00
C ARG A 316 -11.56 3.78 -12.97
N ASP A 317 -12.67 3.38 -13.58
CA ASP A 317 -13.89 4.18 -13.49
C ASP A 317 -14.39 4.22 -12.04
N SER A 318 -15.22 5.21 -11.71
CA SER A 318 -15.80 5.37 -10.37
C SER A 318 -16.56 4.13 -9.91
N THR A 319 -17.08 3.33 -10.85
CA THR A 319 -17.73 2.05 -10.57
C THR A 319 -16.69 1.01 -10.14
N GLN A 320 -15.55 0.87 -10.82
CA GLN A 320 -14.46 -0.05 -10.48
C GLN A 320 -13.83 0.25 -9.11
N HIS A 321 -13.70 1.53 -8.73
CA HIS A 321 -13.29 1.90 -7.37
C HIS A 321 -14.37 1.59 -6.31
N ARG A 322 -15.66 1.73 -6.67
CA ARG A 322 -16.81 1.33 -5.83
C ARG A 322 -16.93 -0.21 -5.73
N GLU A 323 -16.51 -0.95 -6.76
CA GLU A 323 -16.49 -2.42 -6.80
C GLU A 323 -15.40 -3.01 -5.87
N ASP A 324 -14.25 -2.35 -5.76
CA ASP A 324 -13.13 -2.79 -4.90
C ASP A 324 -13.36 -2.53 -3.38
N SER A 325 -14.35 -1.71 -3.00
CA SER A 325 -14.69 -1.43 -1.58
C SER A 325 -16.10 -1.92 -1.22
N LEU A 326 -16.23 -3.23 -1.00
CA LEU A 326 -17.46 -3.86 -0.49
C LEU A 326 -18.07 -3.12 0.70
N ARG A 327 -17.23 -2.59 1.59
CA ARG A 327 -17.66 -1.82 2.76
C ARG A 327 -18.35 -0.51 2.38
N ARG A 328 -17.80 0.26 1.43
CA ARG A 328 -18.40 1.53 0.98
C ARG A 328 -19.76 1.27 0.35
N ARG A 329 -19.85 0.26 -0.51
CA ARG A 329 -21.09 -0.14 -1.17
C ARG A 329 -22.14 -0.66 -0.20
N ALA A 330 -21.74 -1.42 0.81
CA ALA A 330 -22.64 -1.85 1.87
C ALA A 330 -23.23 -0.63 2.61
N LEU A 331 -22.43 0.40 2.93
CA LEU A 331 -22.93 1.62 3.54
C LEU A 331 -23.90 2.40 2.63
N GLU A 332 -23.62 2.50 1.33
CA GLU A 332 -24.57 3.13 0.37
C GLU A 332 -25.91 2.39 0.38
N VAL A 333 -25.90 1.05 0.24
CA VAL A 333 -27.12 0.23 0.26
C VAL A 333 -27.85 0.31 1.61
N LEU A 334 -27.10 0.32 2.72
CA LEU A 334 -27.65 0.45 4.06
C LEU A 334 -28.43 1.76 4.18
N VAL A 335 -27.78 2.89 3.89
CA VAL A 335 -28.37 4.22 4.05
C VAL A 335 -29.55 4.41 3.09
N ASP A 336 -29.45 3.94 1.84
CA ASP A 336 -30.57 4.00 0.89
C ASP A 336 -31.78 3.20 1.40
N LYS A 337 -31.59 1.99 1.94
CA LYS A 337 -32.68 1.20 2.52
C LYS A 337 -33.28 1.86 3.76
N LEU A 338 -32.45 2.34 4.69
CA LEU A 338 -32.89 3.00 5.91
C LEU A 338 -33.74 4.24 5.63
N LEU A 339 -33.33 5.03 4.62
CA LEU A 339 -34.02 6.25 4.22
C LEU A 339 -35.11 6.00 3.16
N LYS A 340 -35.37 4.74 2.79
CA LYS A 340 -36.35 4.33 1.77
C LYS A 340 -36.14 5.05 0.42
N ARG A 341 -34.89 5.13 -0.02
CA ARG A 341 -34.47 5.81 -1.24
C ARG A 341 -34.18 4.81 -2.36
N GLU A 342 -34.55 5.17 -3.57
CA GLU A 342 -33.97 4.54 -4.76
C GLU A 342 -32.59 5.12 -5.04
N TRP A 343 -31.72 4.29 -5.63
CA TRP A 343 -30.38 4.69 -6.04
C TRP A 343 -30.44 5.89 -7.00
N ILE A 344 -29.72 6.97 -6.68
CA ILE A 344 -29.90 8.28 -7.34
C ILE A 344 -29.72 8.23 -8.87
N TYR A 345 -28.76 7.44 -9.36
CA TYR A 345 -28.52 7.26 -10.79
C TYR A 345 -29.71 6.58 -11.50
N HIS A 346 -30.38 5.65 -10.84
CA HIS A 346 -31.58 5.00 -11.37
C HIS A 346 -32.75 5.98 -11.46
N THR A 347 -32.93 6.80 -10.42
CA THR A 347 -33.95 7.84 -10.36
C THR A 347 -33.78 8.87 -11.50
N PHE A 348 -32.54 9.29 -11.78
CA PHE A 348 -32.24 10.20 -12.89
C PHE A 348 -32.43 9.54 -14.26
N LYS A 349 -31.99 8.29 -14.41
CA LYS A 349 -32.18 7.53 -15.66
C LYS A 349 -33.66 7.35 -16.02
N LYS A 350 -34.53 7.10 -15.02
CA LYS A 350 -36.00 7.06 -15.21
C LYS A 350 -36.56 8.38 -15.74
N LYS A 351 -35.94 9.51 -15.38
CA LYS A 351 -36.31 10.86 -15.86
C LYS A 351 -35.64 11.23 -17.19
N GLY A 352 -34.92 10.31 -17.85
CA GLY A 352 -34.19 10.57 -19.08
C GLY A 352 -32.99 11.51 -18.92
N LYS A 353 -32.47 11.68 -17.69
CA LYS A 353 -31.33 12.55 -17.38
C LYS A 353 -30.16 11.73 -16.83
N GLU A 354 -28.95 12.26 -16.96
CA GLU A 354 -27.76 11.71 -16.30
C GLU A 354 -27.43 12.51 -15.05
N PHE A 355 -27.25 11.82 -13.92
CA PHE A 355 -26.99 12.46 -12.62
C PHE A 355 -25.66 13.24 -12.62
N ASP A 356 -24.61 12.68 -13.23
CA ASP A 356 -23.30 13.34 -13.27
C ASP A 356 -23.35 14.64 -14.10
N ILE A 357 -24.09 14.64 -15.23
CA ILE A 357 -24.32 15.83 -16.04
C ILE A 357 -25.09 16.88 -15.24
N TYR A 358 -26.17 16.48 -14.56
CA TYR A 358 -26.96 17.39 -13.75
C TYR A 358 -26.14 18.09 -12.67
N ILE A 359 -25.28 17.37 -11.95
CA ILE A 359 -24.43 17.98 -10.92
C ILE A 359 -23.32 18.84 -11.55
N TRP A 360 -22.72 18.40 -12.66
CA TRP A 360 -21.71 19.20 -13.37
C TRP A 360 -22.26 20.55 -13.85
N GLU A 361 -23.46 20.56 -14.43
CA GLU A 361 -24.16 21.78 -14.86
C GLU A 361 -24.58 22.65 -13.68
N LYS A 362 -25.06 22.04 -12.58
CA LYS A 362 -25.45 22.73 -11.35
C LYS A 362 -24.31 23.56 -10.74
N PHE A 363 -23.07 23.15 -10.92
CA PHE A 363 -21.87 23.86 -10.46
C PHE A 363 -21.21 24.71 -11.57
N GLY A 364 -21.95 25.04 -12.63
CA GLY A 364 -21.44 25.89 -13.71
C GLY A 364 -20.24 25.30 -14.45
N LYS A 365 -20.15 23.96 -14.51
CA LYS A 365 -19.05 23.23 -15.16
C LYS A 365 -17.67 23.52 -14.55
N LYS A 366 -17.62 23.89 -13.27
CA LYS A 366 -16.39 24.23 -12.54
C LYS A 366 -16.24 23.38 -11.29
N CYS A 367 -15.00 23.18 -10.87
CA CYS A 367 -14.68 22.63 -9.57
C CYS A 367 -15.10 23.63 -8.49
N PHE A 368 -15.98 23.20 -7.58
CA PHE A 368 -16.46 24.06 -6.51
C PHE A 368 -15.34 24.63 -5.62
N ASN A 369 -14.29 23.84 -5.37
CA ASN A 369 -13.23 24.28 -4.47
C ASN A 369 -12.25 25.27 -5.13
N CYS A 370 -11.64 24.89 -6.26
CA CYS A 370 -10.57 25.68 -6.87
C CYS A 370 -11.04 26.57 -8.04
N GLY A 371 -12.30 26.47 -8.47
CA GLY A 371 -12.85 27.24 -9.59
C GLY A 371 -12.40 26.77 -10.98
N ARG A 372 -11.53 25.75 -11.08
CA ARG A 372 -11.05 25.20 -12.35
C ARG A 372 -12.22 24.76 -13.24
N GLU A 373 -12.19 25.14 -14.51
CA GLU A 373 -13.14 24.65 -15.51
C GLU A 373 -12.97 23.16 -15.77
N LEU A 374 -14.10 22.47 -15.86
CA LEU A 374 -14.21 21.04 -16.12
C LEU A 374 -14.91 20.90 -17.46
N SER A 375 -14.13 20.65 -18.52
CA SER A 375 -14.61 20.67 -19.91
C SER A 375 -15.63 19.57 -20.20
N SER A 376 -15.58 18.47 -19.45
CA SER A 376 -16.50 17.34 -19.54
C SER A 376 -17.05 16.94 -18.16
N PRO A 377 -18.27 16.37 -18.08
CA PRO A 377 -18.74 15.67 -16.87
C PRO A 377 -17.77 14.57 -16.41
N LYS A 378 -16.98 13.99 -17.32
CA LYS A 378 -15.97 12.97 -16.99
C LYS A 378 -14.79 13.52 -16.19
N ASP A 379 -14.54 14.83 -16.29
CA ASP A 379 -13.48 15.51 -15.54
C ASP A 379 -13.95 15.87 -14.12
N ALA A 380 -15.26 15.79 -13.87
CA ALA A 380 -15.87 16.01 -12.57
C ALA A 380 -15.86 14.74 -11.72
N ALA A 381 -15.27 14.85 -10.52
CA ALA A 381 -15.48 13.93 -9.43
C ALA A 381 -16.71 14.36 -8.64
N ILE A 382 -17.82 13.63 -8.81
CA ILE A 382 -19.05 13.85 -8.05
C ILE A 382 -18.87 13.26 -6.65
N ASP A 383 -18.82 14.16 -5.66
CA ASP A 383 -18.53 13.79 -4.27
C ASP A 383 -19.77 13.90 -3.37
N HIS A 384 -19.75 13.12 -2.30
CA HIS A 384 -20.74 13.27 -1.23
C HIS A 384 -20.42 14.56 -0.47
N THR A 385 -21.35 15.51 -0.47
CA THR A 385 -21.13 16.80 0.21
C THR A 385 -20.86 16.58 1.70
N MET A 386 -21.76 15.87 2.36
CA MET A 386 -21.54 15.30 3.70
C MET A 386 -21.00 13.86 3.56
N PRO A 387 -20.08 13.40 4.41
CA PRO A 387 -19.37 12.14 4.19
C PRO A 387 -20.25 10.90 4.40
N LEU A 388 -20.16 9.93 3.47
CA LEU A 388 -20.84 8.63 3.57
C LEU A 388 -20.42 7.83 4.80
N ALA A 389 -19.17 7.98 5.25
CA ALA A 389 -18.69 7.40 6.50
C ALA A 389 -19.53 7.82 7.72
N MET A 390 -20.28 8.92 7.61
CA MET A 390 -21.18 9.46 8.61
C MET A 390 -22.66 9.30 8.21
N LEU A 391 -22.96 8.27 7.40
CA LEU A 391 -24.29 7.85 6.96
C LEU A 391 -25.05 8.89 6.10
N TRP A 392 -24.32 9.81 5.46
CA TRP A 392 -24.90 10.75 4.51
C TRP A 392 -24.86 10.17 3.08
N PRO A 393 -26.02 9.92 2.43
CA PRO A 393 -26.05 9.27 1.12
C PRO A 393 -25.72 10.24 -0.01
N LEU A 394 -25.24 9.71 -1.13
CA LEU A 394 -25.15 10.47 -2.38
C LEU A 394 -26.55 10.84 -2.85
N ASN A 395 -26.76 12.13 -3.12
CA ASN A 395 -28.03 12.64 -3.61
C ASN A 395 -27.83 13.97 -4.37
N GLU A 396 -28.91 14.67 -4.70
CA GLU A 396 -28.88 15.93 -5.47
C GLU A 396 -28.11 17.08 -4.80
N THR A 397 -27.76 16.94 -3.52
CA THR A 397 -26.87 17.86 -2.80
C THR A 397 -25.39 17.60 -3.08
N ALA A 398 -25.02 16.58 -3.86
CA ALA A 398 -23.63 16.22 -4.19
C ALA A 398 -22.82 17.42 -4.71
N THR A 399 -21.51 17.40 -4.46
CA THR A 399 -20.59 18.48 -4.86
C THR A 399 -19.80 18.09 -6.09
N CYS A 400 -19.63 19.03 -7.03
CA CYS A 400 -18.76 18.89 -8.20
C CYS A 400 -17.32 19.33 -7.87
N LEU A 401 -16.35 18.42 -7.96
CA LEU A 401 -14.93 18.71 -7.69
C LEU A 401 -14.02 18.21 -8.82
N CYS A 402 -12.85 18.81 -9.00
CA CYS A 402 -11.78 18.18 -9.79
C CYS A 402 -11.16 17.02 -9.02
N SER A 403 -10.44 16.14 -9.73
CA SER A 403 -9.82 14.95 -9.15
C SER A 403 -8.91 15.24 -7.94
N GLU A 404 -8.14 16.33 -8.00
CA GLU A 404 -7.19 16.74 -6.98
C GLU A 404 -7.92 17.24 -5.72
N CYS A 405 -8.88 18.16 -5.87
CA CYS A 405 -9.66 18.66 -4.73
C CYS A 405 -10.49 17.54 -4.08
N ASN A 406 -11.07 16.62 -4.86
CA ASN A 406 -11.77 15.46 -4.32
C ASN A 406 -10.83 14.55 -3.51
N SER A 407 -9.61 14.32 -3.99
CA SER A 407 -8.59 13.53 -3.26
C SER A 407 -8.12 14.18 -1.96
N GLN A 408 -8.19 15.51 -1.87
CA GLN A 408 -7.87 16.28 -0.66
C GLN A 408 -9.04 16.29 0.33
N LYS A 409 -10.28 16.38 -0.15
CA LYS A 409 -11.49 16.36 0.68
C LYS A 409 -11.70 15.00 1.36
N ARG A 410 -11.69 13.90 0.59
CA ARG A 410 -11.94 12.53 1.10
C ARG A 410 -13.23 12.48 1.95
N ASP A 411 -13.16 11.86 3.13
CA ASP A 411 -14.28 11.73 4.07
C ASP A 411 -14.39 12.91 5.06
N LYS A 412 -13.70 14.04 4.83
CA LYS A 412 -13.82 15.24 5.68
C LYS A 412 -15.21 15.88 5.56
N PHE A 413 -15.66 16.48 6.65
CA PHE A 413 -16.85 17.34 6.62
C PHE A 413 -16.58 18.63 5.83
N PRO A 414 -17.63 19.27 5.26
CA PRO A 414 -17.49 20.57 4.59
C PRO A 414 -16.76 21.61 5.46
N VAL A 415 -17.12 21.73 6.74
CA VAL A 415 -16.50 22.68 7.70
C VAL A 415 -15.00 22.45 7.93
N GLU A 416 -14.48 21.26 7.61
CA GLU A 416 -13.07 20.93 7.79
C GLU A 416 -12.24 21.14 6.51
N PHE A 417 -12.90 21.47 5.40
CA PHE A 417 -12.27 21.52 4.09
C PHE A 417 -12.51 22.85 3.36
N TYR A 418 -13.70 23.43 3.49
CA TYR A 418 -14.06 24.68 2.83
C TYR A 418 -13.93 25.86 3.79
N SER A 419 -13.63 27.03 3.23
CA SER A 419 -13.70 28.30 3.95
C SER A 419 -15.14 28.71 4.23
N GLU A 420 -15.31 29.63 5.18
CA GLU A 420 -16.61 30.19 5.56
C GLU A 420 -17.45 30.70 4.39
N ASN A 421 -16.83 31.47 3.49
CA ASN A 421 -17.52 31.99 2.31
C ASN A 421 -17.97 30.86 1.37
N LYS A 422 -17.14 29.81 1.22
CA LYS A 422 -17.51 28.63 0.44
C LYS A 422 -18.64 27.84 1.09
N LEU A 423 -18.71 27.75 2.42
CA LEU A 423 -19.84 27.06 3.07
C LEU A 423 -21.18 27.73 2.75
N LYS A 424 -21.22 29.07 2.75
CA LYS A 424 -22.41 29.85 2.35
C LYS A 424 -22.79 29.61 0.90
N GLU A 425 -21.82 29.68 -0.01
CA GLU A 425 -22.04 29.40 -1.43
C GLU A 425 -22.54 27.97 -1.66
N LEU A 426 -21.93 26.99 -0.96
CA LEU A 426 -22.32 25.59 -1.04
C LEU A 426 -23.74 25.37 -0.51
N ALA A 427 -24.15 26.07 0.56
CA ALA A 427 -25.52 26.04 1.07
C ALA A 427 -26.50 26.50 0.01
N THR A 428 -26.23 27.63 -0.65
CA THR A 428 -27.07 28.16 -1.73
C THR A 428 -27.19 27.18 -2.90
N ILE A 429 -26.08 26.63 -3.38
CA ILE A 429 -26.09 25.71 -4.53
C ILE A 429 -26.78 24.39 -4.17
N THR A 430 -26.45 23.81 -3.02
CA THR A 430 -26.90 22.46 -2.67
C THR A 430 -28.30 22.43 -2.06
N GLY A 431 -28.75 23.54 -1.46
CA GLY A 431 -29.97 23.61 -0.66
C GLY A 431 -29.84 23.01 0.75
N LEU A 432 -28.62 22.67 1.18
CA LEU A 432 -28.36 22.28 2.57
C LEU A 432 -28.30 23.53 3.45
N SER A 433 -28.80 23.45 4.69
CA SER A 433 -28.65 24.55 5.64
C SER A 433 -27.18 24.73 6.03
N GLU A 434 -26.79 25.97 6.32
CA GLU A 434 -25.44 26.27 6.82
C GLU A 434 -25.13 25.49 8.10
N ASP A 435 -26.10 25.34 9.00
CA ASP A 435 -25.93 24.56 10.24
C ASP A 435 -25.53 23.11 9.96
N ILE A 436 -26.11 22.48 8.93
CA ILE A 436 -25.74 21.11 8.52
C ILE A 436 -24.31 21.09 7.98
N LEU A 437 -23.94 22.05 7.12
CA LEU A 437 -22.60 22.10 6.53
C LEU A 437 -21.50 22.40 7.55
N ARG A 438 -21.84 23.14 8.61
CA ARG A 438 -20.99 23.47 9.77
C ARG A 438 -20.89 22.33 10.78
N SER A 439 -21.82 21.38 10.70
CA SER A 439 -21.92 20.27 11.62
C SER A 439 -20.97 19.12 11.25
N LYS A 440 -20.48 18.43 12.29
CA LYS A 440 -19.77 17.15 12.17
C LYS A 440 -20.65 15.96 12.58
N GLN A 441 -21.97 16.15 12.58
CA GLN A 441 -22.91 15.13 13.02
C GLN A 441 -23.11 14.04 11.98
N VAL A 442 -23.37 12.83 12.48
CA VAL A 442 -23.92 11.73 11.68
C VAL A 442 -25.29 12.12 11.16
N ASN A 443 -25.71 11.50 10.06
CA ASN A 443 -27.08 11.64 9.58
C ASN A 443 -28.07 11.03 10.60
N MET A 444 -28.63 11.88 11.47
CA MET A 444 -29.53 11.45 12.55
C MET A 444 -30.76 10.70 12.02
N LYS A 445 -31.30 11.10 10.86
CA LYS A 445 -32.43 10.38 10.24
C LYS A 445 -32.08 8.93 9.90
N ALA A 446 -30.86 8.70 9.38
CA ALA A 446 -30.39 7.35 9.07
C ALA A 446 -30.10 6.56 10.36
N LEU A 447 -29.53 7.21 11.36
CA LEU A 447 -29.24 6.59 12.65
C LEU A 447 -30.51 6.16 13.41
N ASP A 448 -31.53 7.01 13.44
CA ASP A 448 -32.82 6.70 14.06
C ASP A 448 -33.51 5.55 13.34
N ALA A 449 -33.53 5.57 12.00
CA ALA A 449 -34.05 4.48 11.19
C ALA A 449 -33.29 3.17 11.42
N LEU A 450 -31.97 3.23 11.60
CA LEU A 450 -31.13 2.07 11.91
C LEU A 450 -31.46 1.48 13.28
N LYS A 451 -31.64 2.33 14.30
CA LYS A 451 -32.08 1.90 15.63
C LYS A 451 -33.46 1.25 15.57
N GLN A 452 -34.39 1.79 14.79
CA GLN A 452 -35.72 1.19 14.61
C GLN A 452 -35.66 -0.16 13.89
N GLN A 453 -34.75 -0.33 12.94
CA GLN A 453 -34.60 -1.55 12.12
C GLN A 453 -33.39 -2.40 12.54
N VAL A 454 -33.05 -2.40 13.84
CA VAL A 454 -31.84 -3.08 14.34
C VAL A 454 -31.86 -4.59 14.10
N GLU A 455 -33.03 -5.23 14.19
CA GLU A 455 -33.20 -6.66 13.95
C GLU A 455 -32.92 -6.98 12.48
N TRP A 456 -33.57 -6.25 11.57
CA TRP A 456 -33.30 -6.34 10.14
C TRP A 456 -31.82 -6.11 9.79
N PHE A 457 -31.18 -5.13 10.45
CA PHE A 457 -29.77 -4.83 10.22
C PHE A 457 -28.87 -6.03 10.53
N PHE A 458 -29.06 -6.68 11.68
CA PHE A 458 -28.24 -7.82 12.07
C PHE A 458 -28.65 -9.13 11.39
N ASP A 459 -29.94 -9.42 11.28
CA ASP A 459 -30.45 -10.74 10.89
C ASP A 459 -30.66 -10.91 9.40
N GLU A 460 -30.82 -9.80 8.67
CA GLU A 460 -30.97 -9.83 7.21
C GLU A 460 -29.82 -9.12 6.52
N PHE A 461 -29.62 -7.83 6.80
CA PHE A 461 -28.68 -7.02 6.04
C PHE A 461 -27.24 -7.52 6.19
N LEU A 462 -26.75 -7.71 7.43
CA LEU A 462 -25.40 -8.20 7.66
C LEU A 462 -25.25 -9.69 7.35
N MET A 463 -26.35 -10.47 7.34
CA MET A 463 -26.35 -11.89 7.00
C MET A 463 -26.27 -12.18 5.49
N GLU A 464 -26.27 -11.16 4.64
CA GLU A 464 -26.05 -11.33 3.20
C GLU A 464 -24.79 -12.17 2.94
N PRO A 465 -24.84 -13.20 2.05
CA PRO A 465 -23.76 -14.17 1.90
C PRO A 465 -22.39 -13.55 1.62
N ASP A 466 -22.36 -12.44 0.87
CA ASP A 466 -21.12 -11.74 0.55
C ASP A 466 -20.51 -11.01 1.76
N TYR A 467 -21.32 -10.61 2.74
CA TYR A 467 -20.85 -9.95 3.97
C TYR A 467 -20.38 -10.98 5.01
N GLN A 468 -20.89 -12.21 4.97
CA GLN A 468 -20.42 -13.28 5.85
C GLN A 468 -19.07 -13.89 5.41
N LYS A 469 -18.57 -13.56 4.22
CA LYS A 469 -17.26 -14.03 3.74
C LYS A 469 -16.10 -13.46 4.57
N VAL A 470 -15.17 -14.34 4.95
CA VAL A 470 -13.92 -13.98 5.61
C VAL A 470 -12.86 -13.67 4.55
N ARG A 471 -12.25 -12.49 4.64
CA ARG A 471 -11.17 -12.02 3.76
C ARG A 471 -10.01 -11.54 4.61
N SER A 472 -8.83 -12.11 4.40
CA SER A 472 -7.63 -11.78 5.20
C SER A 472 -7.85 -11.90 6.71
N GLY A 473 -8.54 -12.98 7.14
CA GLY A 473 -8.83 -13.25 8.55
C GLY A 473 -9.91 -12.36 9.17
N LYS A 474 -10.60 -11.51 8.40
CA LYS A 474 -11.67 -10.63 8.90
C LYS A 474 -12.98 -10.92 8.18
N ARG A 475 -14.08 -11.07 8.92
CA ARG A 475 -15.42 -11.17 8.34
C ARG A 475 -15.83 -9.81 7.79
N THR A 476 -16.44 -9.78 6.61
CA THR A 476 -16.79 -8.51 5.95
C THR A 476 -17.88 -7.74 6.73
N SER A 477 -18.85 -8.45 7.32
CA SER A 477 -19.87 -7.89 8.21
C SER A 477 -19.28 -7.18 9.43
N ASP A 478 -18.20 -7.71 10.02
CA ASP A 478 -17.49 -7.05 11.14
C ASP A 478 -16.92 -5.70 10.71
N LEU A 479 -16.39 -5.61 9.48
CA LEU A 479 -15.83 -4.37 8.94
C LEU A 479 -16.93 -3.34 8.65
N ILE A 480 -18.10 -3.79 8.20
CA ILE A 480 -19.26 -2.94 7.96
C ILE A 480 -19.80 -2.43 9.31
N TYR A 481 -20.01 -3.32 10.28
CA TYR A 481 -20.47 -2.98 11.62
C TYR A 481 -19.52 -2.01 12.32
N LYS A 482 -18.20 -2.25 12.29
CA LYS A 482 -17.22 -1.32 12.85
C LYS A 482 -17.26 0.08 12.23
N ALA A 483 -17.56 0.18 10.93
CA ALA A 483 -17.70 1.48 10.28
C ALA A 483 -18.96 2.22 10.76
N VAL A 484 -20.08 1.52 10.90
CA VAL A 484 -21.31 2.08 11.47
C VAL A 484 -21.09 2.51 12.93
N GLN A 485 -20.43 1.67 13.73
CA GLN A 485 -20.10 1.97 15.12
C GLN A 485 -19.18 3.20 15.25
N ALA A 486 -18.20 3.35 14.35
CA ALA A 486 -17.36 4.54 14.30
C ALA A 486 -18.19 5.80 14.01
N ALA A 487 -19.15 5.74 13.08
CA ALA A 487 -20.04 6.86 12.78
C ALA A 487 -20.88 7.29 14.00
N ILE A 488 -21.41 6.32 14.75
CA ILE A 488 -22.18 6.56 15.98
C ILE A 488 -21.30 7.19 17.07
N LYS A 489 -20.09 6.65 17.27
CA LYS A 489 -19.17 7.18 18.29
C LYS A 489 -18.79 8.63 17.99
N THR A 490 -18.56 8.96 16.72
CA THR A 490 -18.23 10.33 16.30
C THR A 490 -19.38 11.31 16.49
N SER A 491 -20.64 10.86 16.47
CA SER A 491 -21.77 11.75 16.72
C SER A 491 -22.04 12.04 18.20
N GLY A 492 -21.32 11.38 19.12
CA GLY A 492 -21.60 11.47 20.56
C GLY A 492 -22.94 10.83 20.96
N ALA A 493 -23.58 10.06 20.08
CA ALA A 493 -24.84 9.40 20.39
C ALA A 493 -24.57 8.16 21.25
N GLU A 494 -25.22 8.06 22.41
CA GLU A 494 -25.16 6.89 23.30
C GLU A 494 -26.03 5.75 22.77
N ILE A 495 -25.68 5.22 21.59
CA ILE A 495 -26.39 4.11 20.96
C ILE A 495 -25.47 2.90 20.87
N ASP A 496 -25.86 1.83 21.53
CA ASP A 496 -25.25 0.51 21.39
C ASP A 496 -26.22 -0.42 20.65
N LEU A 497 -25.94 -0.64 19.35
CA LEU A 497 -26.81 -1.44 18.49
C LEU A 497 -26.87 -2.91 18.93
N VAL A 498 -25.81 -3.47 19.52
CA VAL A 498 -25.81 -4.86 20.01
C VAL A 498 -26.67 -4.98 21.25
N LYS A 499 -26.59 -4.02 22.18
CA LYS A 499 -27.50 -3.97 23.35
C LYS A 499 -28.94 -3.78 22.91
N GLU A 500 -29.20 -2.88 21.97
CA GLU A 500 -30.55 -2.63 21.46
C GLU A 500 -31.13 -3.85 20.73
N TYR A 501 -30.30 -4.57 19.95
CA TYR A 501 -30.68 -5.86 19.35
C TYR A 501 -31.00 -6.90 20.43
N LYS A 502 -30.10 -7.11 21.40
CA LYS A 502 -30.28 -8.07 22.50
C LYS A 502 -31.53 -7.76 23.32
N ARG A 503 -31.83 -6.49 23.55
CA ARG A 503 -33.04 -6.05 24.25
C ARG A 503 -34.31 -6.50 23.54
N ARG A 504 -34.32 -6.51 22.20
CA ARG A 504 -35.49 -6.89 21.39
C ARG A 504 -35.60 -8.40 21.16
N THR A 505 -34.51 -9.07 20.82
CA THR A 505 -34.52 -10.49 20.42
C THR A 505 -34.19 -11.45 21.56
N ARG A 506 -33.66 -10.94 22.68
CA ARG A 506 -33.06 -11.71 23.79
C ARG A 506 -31.86 -12.57 23.37
N GLN A 507 -31.30 -12.32 22.19
CA GLN A 507 -30.16 -13.06 21.64
C GLN A 507 -29.02 -12.10 21.26
N LEU A 508 -27.81 -12.66 21.09
CA LEU A 508 -26.69 -11.93 20.51
C LEU A 508 -26.70 -12.09 18.97
N PRO A 509 -26.32 -11.04 18.22
CA PRO A 509 -26.32 -11.12 16.76
C PRO A 509 -25.26 -12.12 16.29
N LYS A 510 -25.66 -13.03 15.39
CA LYS A 510 -24.75 -14.05 14.83
C LYS A 510 -23.98 -13.56 13.59
N SER A 511 -24.42 -12.45 13.02
CA SER A 511 -23.88 -11.89 11.78
C SER A 511 -22.53 -11.22 11.94
N ILE A 512 -22.09 -10.96 13.17
CA ILE A 512 -20.79 -10.36 13.48
C ILE A 512 -20.04 -11.18 14.53
N SER A 513 -18.72 -11.03 14.56
CA SER A 513 -17.87 -11.49 15.65
C SER A 513 -17.90 -10.43 16.76
N LEU A 514 -18.35 -10.80 17.96
CA LEU A 514 -18.42 -9.91 19.13
C LEU A 514 -17.07 -9.79 19.85
#